data_AF-A0A935Z5N0-F1
#
_entry.id   AF-A0A935Z5N0-F1
#
_cell.length_a   1.000
_cell.length_b   1.000
_cell.length_c   1.000
_cell.angle_alpha   90.00
_cell.angle_beta   90.00
_cell.angle_gamma   90.00
#
_symmetry.space_group_name_H-M   'P 1'
#
loop_
_entity.id
_entity.type
_entity.pdbx_description
1 polymer ?
#
loop_
_entity_poly.entity_id
_entity_poly.type
_entity_poly.pdbx_seq_one_letter_code
_entity_poly.pdbx_strand_id
1 'polypeptide(L)'
;MVDDILDFSKLRNKGLTLHKKVLDLSVLVDVVISLIKPLIGDKKIILENRLANEFPGVIADEDRLLQVLYNLIGNAVKFTDQGYVRIEAKIAENNLGIYIQDTGIGIPEEKLSEIFEAFQQVDGHLERHHGGTGLGLSISKQLIELHGGVLTVESTLGAGSIFCFTLPYTKDLPKPEVTRSADLMRNAVQLINIERNHLMEMNDVIESEKQGAHILVVDDDALNRKVLTNYLSFRDYRVSEAGSGEEAIAIVEKANDVDLVLLDIMMPRLSGYETCKRLRMAYPTHELPIIFLTARNQTNDMVMGFDVGGNDYLTKPIEKEELLARVATHLQLLDASRHLDKKVAERTQELHKTNEGLRLAQQRLHDAYLKIEEASLTDHLTGLHNRRFLTKSIISDIALVDRSYQDGLQSHKTPMAIADQDIVFAVLDVDLFKDINDTYGHAAGDKLLEQLSRLLEKNLRDSDYVIRWGGEEFLIVFRLCSRDSVSEMVERIRQSVAQYSFDIGNGRMIHRSCSIGFAAYPFYPHQPAALTWEQVVDTADRALYIAKRSGRNCWVNISFTGDLHQTPINPAVQQNLPVLFALNQLHISSSVNRDLLVVDAKIHD
;
A
#
# COMPACT_ATOMS: atom_id res chain seq x y z
N MET A 1 3.66 -18.29 -16.81
CA MET A 1 4.68 -17.59 -17.63
C MET A 1 5.12 -16.24 -17.06
N VAL A 2 4.23 -15.33 -16.64
CA VAL A 2 4.66 -14.08 -15.95
C VAL A 2 5.34 -14.38 -14.61
N ASP A 3 4.80 -15.30 -13.80
CA ASP A 3 5.42 -15.66 -12.52
C ASP A 3 6.71 -16.47 -12.65
N ASP A 4 6.86 -17.37 -13.64
CA ASP A 4 8.14 -18.04 -13.90
C ASP A 4 9.21 -17.07 -14.41
N ILE A 5 8.82 -16.08 -15.22
CA ILE A 5 9.71 -15.01 -15.69
C ILE A 5 10.01 -14.01 -14.56
N LEU A 6 9.06 -13.75 -13.65
CA LEU A 6 9.25 -12.90 -12.47
C LEU A 6 10.09 -13.61 -11.40
N ASP A 7 9.88 -14.89 -11.14
CA ASP A 7 10.72 -15.70 -10.26
C ASP A 7 12.11 -15.85 -10.88
N PHE A 8 12.25 -16.11 -12.18
CA PHE A 8 13.54 -16.06 -12.88
C PHE A 8 14.22 -14.67 -12.78
N SER A 9 13.46 -13.58 -12.92
CA SER A 9 13.96 -12.20 -12.78
C SER A 9 14.38 -11.86 -11.33
N LYS A 10 13.60 -12.32 -10.34
CA LYS A 10 13.91 -12.17 -8.90
C LYS A 10 15.08 -13.05 -8.46
N LEU A 11 15.20 -14.27 -9.00
CA LEU A 11 16.31 -15.20 -8.79
C LEU A 11 17.61 -14.63 -9.36
N ARG A 12 17.58 -14.07 -10.59
CA ARG A 12 18.72 -13.40 -11.21
C ARG A 12 19.20 -12.16 -10.43
N ASN A 13 18.30 -11.49 -9.71
CA ASN A 13 18.58 -10.31 -8.90
C ASN A 13 18.79 -10.60 -7.40
N LYS A 14 18.99 -11.86 -6.98
CA LYS A 14 19.18 -12.31 -5.57
C LYS A 14 18.06 -11.87 -4.59
N GLY A 15 16.86 -11.60 -5.08
CA GLY A 15 15.75 -11.09 -4.27
C GLY A 15 14.87 -12.16 -3.61
N LEU A 16 15.08 -13.44 -3.91
CA LEU A 16 14.25 -14.53 -3.39
C LEU A 16 14.77 -14.98 -2.01
N THR A 17 13.89 -14.95 -1.00
CA THR A 17 14.17 -15.47 0.35
C THR A 17 13.38 -16.76 0.57
N LEU A 18 14.05 -17.81 1.05
CA LEU A 18 13.43 -19.12 1.30
C LEU A 18 12.95 -19.24 2.75
N HIS A 19 11.75 -19.80 2.95
CA HIS A 19 11.19 -20.09 4.26
C HIS A 19 11.50 -21.54 4.67
N LYS A 20 12.77 -21.79 5.02
CA LYS A 20 13.26 -23.13 5.36
C LYS A 20 12.68 -23.63 6.68
N LYS A 21 12.08 -24.82 6.67
CA LYS A 21 11.63 -25.58 7.85
C LYS A 21 12.09 -27.04 7.75
N VAL A 22 11.97 -27.79 8.84
CA VAL A 22 12.24 -29.24 8.85
C VAL A 22 11.04 -29.98 8.26
N LEU A 23 11.27 -30.77 7.22
CA LEU A 23 10.25 -31.45 6.42
C LEU A 23 10.48 -32.97 6.37
N ASP A 24 9.39 -33.72 6.25
CA ASP A 24 9.42 -35.16 6.00
C ASP A 24 9.42 -35.42 4.49
N LEU A 25 10.56 -35.84 3.95
CA LEU A 25 10.74 -36.09 2.53
C LEU A 25 9.77 -37.16 1.99
N SER A 26 9.45 -38.17 2.80
CA SER A 26 8.59 -39.29 2.38
C SER A 26 7.18 -38.77 2.09
N VAL A 27 6.65 -37.89 2.95
CA VAL A 27 5.33 -37.27 2.77
C VAL A 27 5.30 -36.41 1.50
N LEU A 28 6.33 -35.61 1.24
CA LEU A 28 6.37 -34.75 0.05
C LEU A 28 6.41 -35.58 -1.24
N VAL A 29 7.23 -36.64 -1.27
CA VAL A 29 7.34 -37.52 -2.43
C VAL A 29 6.02 -38.28 -2.67
N ASP A 30 5.35 -38.75 -1.61
CA ASP A 30 4.06 -39.42 -1.73
C ASP A 30 2.97 -38.50 -2.29
N VAL A 31 2.96 -37.23 -1.88
CA VAL A 31 2.05 -36.22 -2.44
C VAL A 31 2.32 -36.04 -3.94
N VAL A 32 3.57 -35.85 -4.34
CA VAL A 32 3.94 -35.65 -5.75
C VAL A 32 3.63 -36.88 -6.61
N ILE A 33 3.93 -38.09 -6.11
CA ILE A 33 3.58 -39.35 -6.77
C ILE A 33 2.06 -39.44 -6.94
N SER A 34 1.28 -39.08 -5.92
CA SER A 34 -0.19 -39.11 -5.99
C SER A 34 -0.74 -38.15 -7.05
N LEU A 35 -0.05 -37.03 -7.30
CA LEU A 35 -0.41 -36.04 -8.33
C LEU A 35 -0.01 -36.46 -9.74
N ILE A 36 1.11 -37.16 -9.89
CA ILE A 36 1.64 -37.59 -11.19
C ILE A 36 1.02 -38.91 -11.64
N LYS A 37 0.59 -39.78 -10.71
CA LYS A 37 0.00 -41.08 -11.02
C LYS A 37 -1.16 -41.02 -12.03
N PRO A 38 -2.09 -40.04 -11.98
CA PRO A 38 -3.10 -39.85 -13.02
C PRO A 38 -2.54 -39.41 -14.39
N LEU A 39 -1.38 -38.75 -14.44
CA LEU A 39 -0.75 -38.24 -15.66
C LEU A 39 -0.04 -39.33 -16.48
N ILE A 40 0.23 -40.48 -15.89
CA ILE A 40 0.84 -41.64 -16.59
C ILE A 40 -0.08 -42.14 -17.71
N GLY A 41 -1.40 -42.01 -17.53
CA GLY A 41 -2.40 -42.45 -18.51
C GLY A 41 -2.23 -43.93 -18.85
N ASP A 42 -2.07 -44.22 -20.14
CA ASP A 42 -1.92 -45.57 -20.68
C ASP A 42 -0.45 -46.06 -20.75
N LYS A 43 0.52 -45.23 -20.32
CA LYS A 43 1.94 -45.60 -20.37
C LYS A 43 2.25 -46.76 -19.40
N LYS A 44 3.13 -47.68 -19.82
CA LYS A 44 3.52 -48.85 -19.00
C LYS A 44 4.70 -48.52 -18.08
N ILE A 45 4.48 -47.56 -17.19
CA ILE A 45 5.51 -47.04 -16.26
C ILE A 45 5.19 -47.47 -14.83
N ILE A 46 6.19 -47.99 -14.13
CA ILE A 46 6.12 -48.30 -12.70
C ILE A 46 6.77 -47.15 -11.92
N LEU A 47 6.00 -46.50 -11.04
CA LEU A 47 6.55 -45.54 -10.06
C LEU A 47 7.02 -46.29 -8.81
N GLU A 48 8.33 -46.32 -8.57
CA GLU A 48 8.93 -46.94 -7.39
C GLU A 48 9.38 -45.87 -6.37
N ASN A 49 8.63 -45.71 -5.27
CA ASN A 49 9.11 -44.98 -4.10
C ASN A 49 9.94 -45.93 -3.22
N ARG A 50 11.25 -45.70 -3.12
CA ARG A 50 12.19 -46.50 -2.30
C ARG A 50 12.75 -45.71 -1.11
N LEU A 51 12.05 -44.67 -0.68
CA LEU A 51 12.35 -43.99 0.57
C LEU A 51 11.99 -44.92 1.74
N ALA A 52 12.91 -45.08 2.69
CA ALA A 52 12.64 -45.82 3.91
C ALA A 52 11.72 -45.01 4.84
N ASN A 53 10.90 -45.68 5.64
CA ASN A 53 9.95 -45.02 6.55
C ASN A 53 10.63 -44.20 7.67
N GLU A 54 11.96 -44.26 7.82
CA GLU A 54 12.74 -43.61 8.88
C GLU A 54 13.87 -42.74 8.31
N PHE A 55 13.59 -41.92 7.28
CA PHE A 55 14.56 -40.96 6.77
C PHE A 55 14.65 -39.70 7.65
N PRO A 56 15.85 -39.09 7.83
CA PRO A 56 15.99 -37.82 8.52
C PRO A 56 15.18 -36.69 7.88
N GLY A 57 14.78 -35.72 8.68
CA GLY A 57 14.09 -34.52 8.20
C GLY A 57 15.01 -33.66 7.32
N VAL A 58 14.48 -33.09 6.23
CA VAL A 58 15.22 -32.18 5.35
C VAL A 58 14.92 -30.72 5.71
N ILE A 59 15.93 -29.85 5.66
CA ILE A 59 15.76 -28.41 5.91
C ILE A 59 15.50 -27.71 4.58
N ALA A 60 14.24 -27.46 4.27
CA ALA A 60 13.85 -26.85 3.01
C ALA A 60 12.56 -26.02 3.11
N ASP A 61 12.32 -25.21 2.09
CA ASP A 61 11.05 -24.55 1.84
C ASP A 61 10.09 -25.55 1.19
N GLU A 62 8.90 -25.74 1.78
CA GLU A 62 7.96 -26.81 1.39
C GLU A 62 7.42 -26.63 -0.01
N ASP A 63 7.00 -25.41 -0.36
CA ASP A 63 6.39 -25.11 -1.65
C ASP A 63 7.44 -25.23 -2.77
N ARG A 64 8.63 -24.68 -2.53
CA ARG A 64 9.73 -24.73 -3.50
C ARG A 64 10.31 -26.13 -3.67
N LEU A 65 10.34 -26.93 -2.61
CA LEU A 65 10.76 -28.33 -2.72
C LEU A 65 9.73 -29.19 -3.45
N LEU A 66 8.43 -28.98 -3.19
CA LEU A 66 7.35 -29.63 -3.94
C LEU A 66 7.45 -29.31 -5.45
N GLN A 67 7.76 -28.05 -5.80
CA GLN A 67 7.96 -27.61 -7.18
C GLN A 67 9.12 -28.35 -7.87
N VAL A 68 10.28 -28.46 -7.20
CA VAL A 68 11.44 -29.19 -7.72
C VAL A 68 11.10 -30.68 -7.93
N LEU A 69 10.48 -31.31 -6.93
CA LEU A 69 10.10 -32.73 -6.99
C LEU A 69 9.09 -32.99 -8.11
N TYR A 70 8.06 -32.15 -8.24
CA TYR A 70 7.06 -32.28 -9.30
C TYR A 70 7.68 -32.15 -10.69
N ASN A 71 8.59 -31.20 -10.88
CA ASN A 71 9.26 -31.01 -12.16
C ASN A 71 10.19 -32.18 -12.52
N LEU A 72 11.03 -32.66 -11.59
CA LEU A 72 11.96 -33.76 -11.87
C LEU A 72 11.24 -35.09 -12.08
N ILE A 73 10.29 -35.45 -11.20
CA ILE A 73 9.51 -36.69 -11.33
C ILE A 73 8.57 -36.60 -12.54
N GLY A 74 8.00 -35.43 -12.81
CA GLY A 74 7.15 -35.18 -13.97
C GLY A 74 7.93 -35.35 -15.28
N ASN A 75 9.15 -34.81 -15.38
CA ASN A 75 10.01 -35.01 -16.55
C ASN A 75 10.39 -36.49 -16.72
N ALA A 76 10.74 -37.19 -15.65
CA ALA A 76 11.04 -38.62 -15.69
C ALA A 76 9.87 -39.44 -16.27
N VAL A 77 8.63 -39.15 -15.85
CA VAL A 77 7.42 -39.80 -16.39
C VAL A 77 7.12 -39.37 -17.82
N LYS A 78 7.31 -38.09 -18.14
CA LYS A 78 7.06 -37.52 -19.46
C LYS A 78 7.93 -38.18 -20.54
N PHE A 79 9.22 -38.35 -20.26
CA PHE A 79 10.22 -38.86 -21.20
C PHE A 79 10.47 -40.37 -21.11
N THR A 80 9.69 -41.09 -20.30
CA THR A 80 9.65 -42.55 -20.26
C THR A 80 8.35 -43.03 -20.88
N ASP A 81 8.40 -43.99 -21.80
CA ASP A 81 7.19 -44.61 -22.37
C ASP A 81 6.88 -45.97 -21.75
N GLN A 82 7.92 -46.72 -21.37
CA GLN A 82 7.84 -48.01 -20.72
C GLN A 82 9.01 -48.20 -19.74
N GLY A 83 8.78 -48.95 -18.67
CA GLY A 83 9.81 -49.27 -17.67
C GLY A 83 9.49 -48.68 -16.30
N TYR A 84 10.43 -47.99 -15.67
CA TYR A 84 10.24 -47.47 -14.32
C TYR A 84 10.78 -46.05 -14.13
N VAL A 85 10.16 -45.34 -13.19
CA VAL A 85 10.71 -44.15 -12.57
C VAL A 85 10.87 -44.44 -11.08
N ARG A 86 12.10 -44.36 -10.58
CA ARG A 86 12.48 -44.74 -9.23
C ARG A 86 13.00 -43.53 -8.45
N ILE A 87 12.46 -43.35 -7.24
CA ILE A 87 12.88 -42.31 -6.31
C ILE A 87 13.61 -42.98 -5.14
N GLU A 88 14.87 -42.65 -4.96
CA GLU A 88 15.73 -43.11 -3.85
C GLU A 88 16.32 -41.91 -3.12
N ALA A 89 16.64 -42.07 -1.82
CA ALA A 89 17.47 -41.11 -1.10
C ALA A 89 18.63 -41.82 -0.42
N LYS A 90 19.79 -41.17 -0.36
CA LYS A 90 21.00 -41.67 0.32
C LYS A 90 21.65 -40.53 1.08
N ILE A 91 22.12 -40.82 2.29
CA ILE A 91 22.87 -39.85 3.09
C ILE A 91 24.32 -39.86 2.60
N ALA A 92 24.84 -38.68 2.23
CA ALA A 92 26.22 -38.48 1.80
C ALA A 92 26.86 -37.39 2.67
N GLU A 93 27.76 -37.79 3.57
CA GLU A 93 28.49 -36.95 4.53
C GLU A 93 27.61 -35.92 5.28
N ASN A 94 27.42 -34.72 4.73
CA ASN A 94 26.66 -33.61 5.32
C ASN A 94 25.33 -33.29 4.64
N ASN A 95 24.97 -33.96 3.55
CA ASN A 95 23.74 -33.71 2.81
C ASN A 95 22.97 -35.01 2.53
N LEU A 96 21.66 -34.89 2.33
CA LEU A 96 20.81 -35.95 1.82
C LEU A 96 20.76 -35.82 0.29
N GLY A 97 21.20 -36.84 -0.43
CA GLY A 97 21.07 -36.94 -1.89
C GLY A 97 19.77 -37.64 -2.26
N ILE A 98 18.95 -37.00 -3.09
CA ILE A 98 17.70 -37.52 -3.65
C ILE A 98 17.95 -37.85 -5.12
N TYR A 99 17.66 -39.09 -5.52
CA TYR A 99 17.90 -39.65 -6.84
C TYR A 99 16.57 -39.96 -7.51
N ILE A 100 16.34 -39.38 -8.68
CA ILE A 100 15.21 -39.66 -9.57
C ILE A 100 15.77 -40.33 -10.81
N GLN A 101 15.56 -41.64 -10.91
CA GLN A 101 16.02 -42.46 -12.02
C GLN A 101 14.86 -42.82 -12.95
N ASP A 102 15.06 -42.67 -14.24
CA ASP A 102 14.14 -43.09 -15.29
C ASP A 102 14.80 -44.05 -16.28
N THR A 103 13.99 -44.83 -16.99
CA THR A 103 14.42 -45.70 -18.10
C THR A 103 13.97 -45.16 -19.46
N GLY A 104 13.91 -43.83 -19.58
CA GLY A 104 13.40 -43.13 -20.76
C GLY A 104 14.43 -42.99 -21.88
N ILE A 105 14.20 -42.01 -22.76
CA ILE A 105 15.02 -41.78 -23.97
C ILE A 105 16.48 -41.41 -23.68
N GLY A 106 16.81 -40.96 -22.47
CA GLY A 106 18.14 -40.45 -22.12
C GLY A 106 18.51 -39.14 -22.82
N ILE A 107 19.62 -38.54 -22.43
CA ILE A 107 20.11 -37.24 -22.90
C ILE A 107 21.51 -37.44 -23.51
N PRO A 108 21.79 -36.93 -24.72
CA PRO A 108 23.12 -36.95 -25.32
C PRO A 108 24.17 -36.23 -24.46
N GLU A 109 25.40 -36.74 -24.40
CA GLU A 109 26.48 -36.17 -23.57
C GLU A 109 26.75 -34.69 -23.88
N GLU A 110 26.71 -34.32 -25.16
CA GLU A 110 26.89 -32.95 -25.64
C GLU A 110 25.81 -31.96 -25.14
N LYS A 111 24.63 -32.48 -24.76
CA LYS A 111 23.49 -31.68 -24.31
C LYS A 111 23.39 -31.57 -22.79
N LEU A 112 24.15 -32.34 -22.01
CA LEU A 112 24.05 -32.39 -20.55
C LEU A 112 24.34 -31.05 -19.85
N SER A 113 25.21 -30.23 -20.43
CA SER A 113 25.50 -28.88 -19.88
C SER A 113 24.40 -27.88 -20.23
N GLU A 114 23.76 -28.05 -21.39
CA GLU A 114 22.79 -27.13 -21.98
C GLU A 114 21.39 -27.26 -21.36
N ILE A 115 21.02 -28.44 -20.85
CA ILE A 115 19.67 -28.67 -20.29
C ILE A 115 19.32 -27.80 -19.07
N PHE A 116 20.32 -27.20 -18.42
CA PHE A 116 20.13 -26.30 -17.28
C PHE A 116 20.11 -24.82 -17.70
N GLU A 117 20.37 -24.51 -18.96
CA GLU A 117 20.22 -23.16 -19.50
C GLU A 117 18.74 -22.83 -19.74
N ALA A 118 18.38 -21.56 -19.53
CA ALA A 118 17.01 -21.12 -19.74
C ALA A 118 16.65 -21.18 -21.23
N PHE A 119 15.44 -21.65 -21.54
CA PHE A 119 14.85 -21.74 -22.88
C PHE A 119 15.48 -22.76 -23.84
N GLN A 120 16.34 -23.65 -23.33
CA GLN A 120 16.94 -24.73 -24.11
C GLN A 120 16.05 -25.99 -24.12
N GLN A 121 15.88 -26.60 -25.29
CA GLN A 121 15.24 -27.91 -25.49
C GLN A 121 16.16 -28.80 -26.32
N VAL A 122 16.21 -30.11 -26.01
CA VAL A 122 17.28 -31.00 -26.46
C VAL A 122 17.21 -31.37 -27.95
N ASP A 123 16.05 -31.37 -28.62
CA ASP A 123 15.95 -31.35 -30.10
C ASP A 123 14.48 -31.27 -30.56
N GLY A 124 14.19 -30.51 -31.62
CA GLY A 124 12.85 -30.24 -32.15
C GLY A 124 12.29 -31.26 -33.16
N HIS A 125 12.95 -32.41 -33.35
CA HIS A 125 12.65 -33.31 -34.48
C HIS A 125 11.96 -34.63 -34.15
N LEU A 126 11.82 -35.03 -32.89
CA LEU A 126 10.93 -36.11 -32.48
C LEU A 126 10.13 -35.66 -31.26
N GLU A 127 8.80 -35.81 -31.35
CA GLU A 127 7.79 -35.48 -30.33
C GLU A 127 7.33 -34.01 -30.25
N ARG A 128 6.65 -33.57 -31.33
CA ARG A 128 5.64 -32.49 -31.30
C ARG A 128 4.45 -32.72 -30.35
N HIS A 129 4.50 -33.70 -29.43
CA HIS A 129 3.40 -34.07 -28.54
C HIS A 129 3.61 -33.68 -27.07
N HIS A 130 4.79 -33.20 -26.66
CA HIS A 130 5.09 -32.99 -25.24
C HIS A 130 5.84 -31.66 -24.97
N GLY A 131 5.23 -30.52 -25.28
CA GLY A 131 5.79 -29.18 -25.09
C GLY A 131 6.08 -28.82 -23.62
N GLY A 132 7.24 -28.20 -23.36
CA GLY A 132 7.60 -27.59 -22.07
C GLY A 132 8.36 -26.28 -22.30
N THR A 133 8.35 -25.35 -21.34
CA THR A 133 8.89 -23.99 -21.54
C THR A 133 10.42 -23.89 -21.58
N GLY A 134 11.16 -24.98 -21.32
CA GLY A 134 12.62 -24.96 -21.18
C GLY A 134 13.12 -24.19 -19.94
N LEU A 135 12.22 -23.85 -18.99
CA LEU A 135 12.55 -23.10 -17.77
C LEU A 135 12.56 -23.97 -16.50
N GLY A 136 11.90 -25.13 -16.52
CA GLY A 136 11.73 -25.94 -15.30
C GLY A 136 13.06 -26.38 -14.68
N LEU A 137 13.99 -26.92 -15.48
CA LEU A 137 15.27 -27.42 -14.97
C LEU A 137 16.19 -26.30 -14.48
N SER A 138 16.20 -25.14 -15.15
CA SER A 138 17.00 -23.98 -14.73
C SER A 138 16.48 -23.38 -13.42
N ILE A 139 15.16 -23.28 -13.25
CA ILE A 139 14.53 -22.86 -11.98
C ILE A 139 14.83 -23.87 -10.87
N SER A 140 14.73 -25.18 -11.17
CA SER A 140 14.98 -26.23 -10.18
C SER A 140 16.42 -26.20 -9.67
N LYS A 141 17.39 -25.96 -10.57
CA LYS A 141 18.81 -25.79 -10.19
C LYS A 141 19.00 -24.61 -9.25
N GLN A 142 18.44 -23.45 -9.58
CA GLN A 142 18.56 -22.24 -8.75
C GLN A 142 17.89 -22.40 -7.38
N LEU A 143 16.71 -23.02 -7.33
CA LEU A 143 16.03 -23.31 -6.06
C LEU A 143 16.89 -24.21 -5.17
N ILE A 144 17.46 -25.29 -5.72
CA ILE A 144 18.34 -26.18 -4.97
C ILE A 144 19.61 -25.46 -4.47
N GLU A 145 20.22 -24.61 -5.29
CA GLU A 145 21.37 -23.80 -4.89
C GLU A 145 21.03 -22.85 -3.73
N LEU A 146 19.86 -22.20 -3.75
CA LEU A 146 19.39 -21.37 -2.63
C LEU A 146 19.12 -22.19 -1.36
N HIS A 147 18.74 -23.46 -1.51
CA HIS A 147 18.61 -24.39 -0.39
C HIS A 147 19.96 -24.76 0.23
N GLY A 148 21.08 -24.50 -0.45
CA GLY A 148 22.43 -24.90 -0.05
C GLY A 148 22.84 -26.27 -0.63
N GLY A 149 22.15 -26.70 -1.68
CA GLY A 149 22.37 -27.96 -2.37
C GLY A 149 22.97 -27.82 -3.76
N VAL A 150 23.12 -28.96 -4.45
CA VAL A 150 23.56 -29.04 -5.85
C VAL A 150 22.62 -29.99 -6.60
N LEU A 151 22.29 -29.67 -7.85
CA LEU A 151 21.55 -30.52 -8.78
C LEU A 151 22.49 -30.99 -9.90
N THR A 152 22.58 -32.31 -10.10
CA THR A 152 23.39 -32.99 -11.12
C THR A 152 22.54 -33.96 -11.93
N VAL A 153 23.07 -34.36 -13.09
CA VAL A 153 22.44 -35.34 -13.99
C VAL A 153 23.51 -36.30 -14.51
N GLU A 154 23.16 -37.57 -14.56
CA GLU A 154 23.87 -38.60 -15.31
C GLU A 154 22.88 -39.21 -16.30
N SER A 155 23.23 -39.28 -17.59
CA SER A 155 22.31 -39.83 -18.59
C SER A 155 23.07 -40.49 -19.71
N THR A 156 22.46 -41.50 -20.32
CA THR A 156 22.97 -42.15 -21.52
C THR A 156 21.82 -42.29 -22.51
N LEU A 157 22.02 -41.79 -23.73
CA LEU A 157 21.01 -41.85 -24.79
C LEU A 157 20.54 -43.30 -25.00
N GLY A 158 19.23 -43.52 -24.87
CA GLY A 158 18.56 -44.81 -24.99
C GLY A 158 18.56 -45.69 -23.73
N ALA A 159 19.23 -45.30 -22.63
CA ALA A 159 19.26 -46.06 -21.38
C ALA A 159 18.51 -45.39 -20.21
N GLY A 160 18.19 -44.09 -20.33
CA GLY A 160 17.51 -43.29 -19.31
C GLY A 160 18.42 -42.28 -18.62
N SER A 161 17.87 -41.58 -17.62
CA SER A 161 18.58 -40.54 -16.86
C SER A 161 18.47 -40.73 -15.35
N ILE A 162 19.44 -40.18 -14.63
CA ILE A 162 19.47 -40.08 -13.17
C ILE A 162 19.69 -38.61 -12.83
N PHE A 163 18.64 -37.95 -12.35
CA PHE A 163 18.76 -36.63 -11.74
C PHE A 163 18.99 -36.77 -10.25
N CYS A 164 20.03 -36.12 -9.74
CA CYS A 164 20.39 -36.16 -8.33
C CYS A 164 20.45 -34.73 -7.77
N PHE A 165 19.75 -34.47 -6.65
CA PHE A 165 19.96 -33.23 -5.92
C PHE A 165 20.22 -33.45 -4.43
N THR A 166 20.97 -32.54 -3.82
CA THR A 166 21.34 -32.64 -2.40
C THR A 166 20.62 -31.59 -1.56
N LEU A 167 20.22 -31.92 -0.34
CA LEU A 167 19.67 -30.97 0.64
C LEU A 167 20.32 -31.13 2.02
N PRO A 168 20.40 -30.05 2.83
CA PRO A 168 20.74 -30.16 4.24
C PRO A 168 19.69 -30.99 4.99
N TYR A 169 20.14 -31.87 5.89
CA TYR A 169 19.26 -32.72 6.71
C TYR A 169 19.52 -32.57 8.20
N THR A 170 18.54 -32.95 9.01
CA THR A 170 18.63 -33.05 10.47
C THR A 170 18.13 -34.42 10.92
N LYS A 171 18.70 -34.93 12.02
CA LYS A 171 18.28 -36.21 12.62
C LYS A 171 16.90 -36.11 13.29
N ASP A 172 16.42 -34.89 13.55
CA ASP A 172 15.12 -34.64 14.14
C ASP A 172 14.02 -34.74 13.09
N LEU A 173 13.21 -35.79 13.14
CA LEU A 173 11.96 -35.86 12.39
C LEU A 173 10.90 -34.97 13.08
N PRO A 174 10.15 -34.16 12.31
CA PRO A 174 8.98 -33.49 12.85
C PRO A 174 7.96 -34.56 13.29
N LYS A 175 7.37 -34.42 14.48
CA LYS A 175 6.35 -35.36 14.98
C LYS A 175 5.19 -35.42 13.96
N PRO A 176 4.70 -36.62 13.58
CA PRO A 176 3.64 -36.74 12.58
C PRO A 176 2.33 -36.15 13.12
N GLU A 177 1.92 -35.01 12.60
CA GLU A 177 0.55 -34.51 12.74
C GLU A 177 -0.34 -35.23 11.73
N VAL A 178 -1.22 -36.10 12.24
CA VAL A 178 -2.09 -37.04 11.50
C VAL A 178 -3.03 -36.34 10.50
N THR A 179 -3.15 -35.00 10.53
CA THR A 179 -4.05 -34.20 9.70
C THR A 179 -3.38 -33.57 8.46
N ARG A 180 -2.04 -33.65 8.30
CA ARG A 180 -1.30 -32.84 7.31
C ARG A 180 -1.42 -33.28 5.85
N SER A 181 -1.60 -34.57 5.54
CA SER A 181 -1.50 -35.07 4.16
C SER A 181 -2.61 -34.58 3.23
N ALA A 182 -3.85 -34.42 3.73
CA ALA A 182 -4.96 -33.88 2.93
C ALA A 182 -4.81 -32.38 2.63
N ASP A 183 -4.29 -31.61 3.60
CA ASP A 183 -4.05 -30.18 3.44
C ASP A 183 -2.82 -29.92 2.54
N LEU A 184 -1.74 -30.68 2.71
CA LEU A 184 -0.60 -30.67 1.77
C LEU A 184 -1.04 -31.05 0.36
N MET A 185 -1.90 -32.06 0.20
CA MET A 185 -2.39 -32.45 -1.12
C MET A 185 -3.25 -31.35 -1.76
N ARG A 186 -4.13 -30.69 -0.99
CA ARG A 186 -4.90 -29.53 -1.50
C ARG A 186 -4.00 -28.37 -1.90
N ASN A 187 -3.02 -28.03 -1.06
CA ASN A 187 -2.09 -26.94 -1.33
C ASN A 187 -1.19 -27.26 -2.55
N ALA A 188 -0.70 -28.50 -2.66
CA ALA A 188 0.08 -28.95 -3.80
C ALA A 188 -0.75 -28.95 -5.09
N VAL A 189 -2.00 -29.44 -5.08
CA VAL A 189 -2.92 -29.35 -6.23
C VAL A 189 -3.15 -27.89 -6.62
N GLN A 190 -3.33 -26.99 -5.66
CA GLN A 190 -3.58 -25.58 -5.94
C GLN A 190 -2.35 -24.88 -6.53
N LEU A 191 -1.16 -25.08 -5.96
CA LEU A 191 0.11 -24.55 -6.48
C LEU A 191 0.37 -25.04 -7.91
N ILE A 192 0.20 -26.35 -8.14
CA ILE A 192 0.43 -26.98 -9.46
C ILE A 192 -0.66 -26.60 -10.47
N ASN A 193 -1.93 -26.42 -10.05
CA ASN A 193 -3.01 -25.98 -10.93
C ASN A 193 -2.94 -24.49 -11.28
N ILE A 194 -2.43 -23.63 -10.40
CA ILE A 194 -2.19 -22.21 -10.74
C ILE A 194 -1.14 -22.14 -11.86
N GLU A 195 -0.10 -22.97 -11.82
CA GLU A 195 0.90 -23.07 -12.89
C GLU A 195 0.34 -23.77 -14.15
N ARG A 196 -0.43 -24.85 -14.00
CA ARG A 196 -1.01 -25.62 -15.12
C ARG A 196 -2.15 -24.89 -15.84
N ASN A 197 -3.00 -24.16 -15.12
CA ASN A 197 -4.06 -23.34 -15.74
C ASN A 197 -3.45 -22.18 -16.53
N HIS A 198 -2.31 -21.63 -16.09
CA HIS A 198 -1.54 -20.69 -16.91
C HIS A 198 -0.86 -21.33 -18.14
N LEU A 199 -0.68 -22.65 -18.17
CA LEU A 199 -0.14 -23.40 -19.32
C LEU A 199 -1.26 -23.94 -20.25
N MET A 200 -2.49 -24.13 -19.75
CA MET A 200 -3.65 -24.63 -20.51
C MET A 200 -4.55 -23.51 -21.07
N GLU A 201 -4.50 -22.29 -20.51
CA GLU A 201 -5.19 -21.11 -21.07
C GLU A 201 -4.73 -20.72 -22.50
N MET A 202 -3.66 -21.34 -23.02
CA MET A 202 -3.20 -21.13 -24.40
C MET A 202 -3.80 -22.12 -25.42
N ASN A 203 -4.45 -23.21 -25.01
CA ASN A 203 -4.99 -24.21 -25.95
C ASN A 203 -6.53 -24.32 -25.99
N ASP A 204 -7.26 -23.83 -24.98
CA ASP A 204 -8.72 -24.02 -24.89
C ASP A 204 -9.57 -22.75 -25.17
N VAL A 205 -9.06 -21.82 -26.00
CA VAL A 205 -9.85 -20.63 -26.45
C VAL A 205 -10.24 -20.69 -27.93
N ILE A 206 -10.13 -21.84 -28.60
CA ILE A 206 -10.63 -22.00 -29.99
C ILE A 206 -11.84 -22.93 -30.04
N GLU A 207 -12.87 -22.62 -29.26
CA GLU A 207 -14.25 -22.96 -29.63
C GLU A 207 -15.14 -21.74 -29.41
N SER A 208 -14.86 -20.68 -30.15
CA SER A 208 -15.86 -19.66 -30.46
C SER A 208 -15.72 -19.29 -31.94
N GLU A 209 -16.67 -19.75 -32.75
CA GLU A 209 -17.07 -19.22 -34.07
C GLU A 209 -16.07 -18.28 -34.76
N LYS A 210 -14.90 -18.77 -35.20
CA LYS A 210 -13.98 -17.95 -36.00
C LYS A 210 -14.26 -18.17 -37.49
N GLN A 211 -14.70 -17.09 -38.15
CA GLN A 211 -14.29 -16.87 -39.54
C GLN A 211 -12.76 -16.92 -39.58
N GLY A 212 -12.21 -17.63 -40.56
CA GLY A 212 -10.77 -17.78 -40.75
C GLY A 212 -10.03 -16.44 -40.81
N ALA A 213 -8.81 -16.39 -40.25
CA ALA A 213 -7.96 -15.19 -40.28
C ALA A 213 -7.79 -14.67 -41.72
N HIS A 214 -7.84 -13.35 -41.89
CA HIS A 214 -7.81 -12.72 -43.20
C HIS A 214 -6.38 -12.36 -43.62
N ILE A 215 -5.88 -13.01 -44.67
CA ILE A 215 -4.55 -12.81 -45.23
C ILE A 215 -4.66 -12.08 -46.56
N LEU A 216 -3.96 -10.95 -46.70
CA LEU A 216 -3.85 -10.21 -47.95
C LEU A 216 -2.54 -10.58 -48.67
N VAL A 217 -2.65 -11.07 -49.90
CA VAL A 217 -1.52 -11.41 -50.77
C VAL A 217 -1.31 -10.30 -51.80
N VAL A 218 -0.13 -9.71 -51.81
CA VAL A 218 0.22 -8.57 -52.69
C VAL A 218 1.44 -8.93 -53.54
N ASP A 219 1.24 -9.06 -54.85
CA ASP A 219 2.29 -9.33 -55.83
C ASP A 219 1.77 -8.85 -57.20
N ASP A 220 2.60 -8.24 -58.04
CA ASP A 220 2.14 -7.73 -59.35
C ASP A 220 1.91 -8.86 -60.37
N ASP A 221 2.57 -10.00 -60.20
CA ASP A 221 2.39 -11.19 -61.02
C ASP A 221 1.18 -12.02 -60.54
N ALA A 222 0.18 -12.18 -61.41
CA ALA A 222 -1.02 -12.95 -61.14
C ALA A 222 -0.75 -14.44 -60.88
N LEU A 223 0.32 -15.00 -61.45
CA LEU A 223 0.71 -16.39 -61.26
C LEU A 223 1.26 -16.61 -59.83
N ASN A 224 2.10 -15.69 -59.34
CA ASN A 224 2.62 -15.72 -57.97
C ASN A 224 1.49 -15.63 -56.94
N ARG A 225 0.54 -14.70 -57.14
CA ARG A 225 -0.65 -14.59 -56.27
C ARG A 225 -1.42 -15.91 -56.23
N LYS A 226 -1.66 -16.53 -57.40
CA LYS A 226 -2.38 -17.81 -57.47
C LYS A 226 -1.68 -18.95 -56.73
N VAL A 227 -0.34 -19.02 -56.81
CA VAL A 227 0.46 -20.01 -56.07
C VAL A 227 0.33 -19.79 -54.55
N LEU A 228 0.46 -18.56 -54.08
CA LEU A 228 0.34 -18.21 -52.66
C LEU A 228 -1.06 -18.48 -52.12
N THR A 229 -2.11 -18.06 -52.86
CA THR A 229 -3.50 -18.35 -52.52
C THR A 229 -3.74 -19.86 -52.42
N ASN A 230 -3.16 -20.66 -53.33
CA ASN A 230 -3.26 -22.13 -53.28
C ASN A 230 -2.50 -22.76 -52.10
N TYR A 231 -1.39 -22.16 -51.64
CA TYR A 231 -0.70 -22.66 -50.45
C TYR A 231 -1.50 -22.39 -49.17
N LEU A 232 -2.14 -21.23 -49.11
CA LEU A 232 -2.94 -20.78 -47.96
C LEU A 232 -4.32 -21.45 -47.89
N SER A 233 -4.87 -21.92 -49.02
CA SER A 233 -6.22 -22.53 -49.08
C SER A 233 -6.36 -23.89 -48.37
N PHE A 234 -5.26 -24.50 -47.93
CA PHE A 234 -5.27 -25.77 -47.18
C PHE A 234 -5.62 -25.60 -45.69
N ARG A 235 -5.86 -24.36 -45.23
CA ARG A 235 -6.25 -23.98 -43.87
C ARG A 235 -7.50 -23.11 -43.95
N ASP A 236 -8.20 -22.94 -42.82
CA ASP A 236 -9.33 -22.01 -42.70
C ASP A 236 -8.85 -20.55 -42.68
N TYR A 237 -8.24 -20.08 -43.77
CA TYR A 237 -7.86 -18.68 -43.97
C TYR A 237 -8.76 -18.04 -45.02
N ARG A 238 -9.18 -16.80 -44.76
CA ARG A 238 -9.77 -15.95 -45.80
C ARG A 238 -8.63 -15.28 -46.53
N VAL A 239 -8.53 -15.43 -47.85
CA VAL A 239 -7.45 -14.84 -48.64
C VAL A 239 -7.99 -13.79 -49.60
N SER A 240 -7.41 -12.59 -49.57
CA SER A 240 -7.63 -11.54 -50.57
C SER A 240 -6.35 -11.31 -51.39
N GLU A 241 -6.51 -10.86 -52.63
CA GLU A 241 -5.40 -10.63 -53.56
C GLU A 241 -5.37 -9.15 -53.97
N ALA A 242 -4.17 -8.58 -54.09
CA ALA A 242 -3.92 -7.25 -54.65
C ALA A 242 -2.78 -7.31 -55.67
N GLY A 243 -2.97 -6.68 -56.84
CA GLY A 243 -1.97 -6.62 -57.90
C GLY A 243 -1.02 -5.42 -57.80
N SER A 244 -1.18 -4.55 -56.81
CA SER A 244 -0.32 -3.38 -56.60
C SER A 244 -0.37 -2.89 -55.15
N GLY A 245 0.65 -2.11 -54.75
CA GLY A 245 0.70 -1.50 -53.43
C GLY A 245 -0.46 -0.53 -53.14
N GLU A 246 -0.92 0.24 -54.14
CA GLU A 246 -2.08 1.13 -54.00
C GLU A 246 -3.37 0.37 -53.72
N GLU A 247 -3.57 -0.77 -54.41
CA GLU A 247 -4.72 -1.64 -54.19
C GLU A 247 -4.66 -2.29 -52.79
N ALA A 248 -3.47 -2.71 -52.34
CA ALA A 248 -3.28 -3.28 -51.02
C ALA A 248 -3.67 -2.29 -49.91
N ILE A 249 -3.23 -1.03 -50.00
CA ILE A 249 -3.58 0.03 -49.04
C ILE A 249 -5.11 0.24 -49.04
N ALA A 250 -5.73 0.36 -50.20
CA ALA A 250 -7.17 0.55 -50.31
C ALA A 250 -7.98 -0.62 -49.70
N ILE A 251 -7.49 -1.86 -49.82
CA ILE A 251 -8.12 -3.03 -49.20
C ILE A 251 -8.01 -2.97 -47.68
N VAL A 252 -6.81 -2.71 -47.14
CA VAL A 252 -6.60 -2.63 -45.69
C VAL A 252 -7.47 -1.54 -45.06
N GLU A 253 -7.48 -0.34 -45.65
CA GLU A 253 -8.28 0.79 -45.15
C GLU A 253 -9.79 0.55 -45.22
N LYS A 254 -10.27 -0.14 -46.27
CA LYS A 254 -11.70 -0.36 -46.48
C LYS A 254 -12.24 -1.52 -45.67
N ALA A 255 -11.47 -2.60 -45.56
CA ALA A 255 -11.93 -3.84 -44.97
C ALA A 255 -11.74 -3.85 -43.44
N ASN A 256 -10.65 -3.22 -42.94
CA ASN A 256 -10.28 -3.15 -41.52
C ASN A 256 -10.35 -4.48 -40.76
N ASP A 257 -10.30 -5.60 -41.48
CA ASP A 257 -10.40 -6.97 -40.99
C ASP A 257 -9.21 -7.82 -41.46
N VAL A 258 -8.18 -7.20 -42.05
CA VAL A 258 -6.95 -7.87 -42.51
C VAL A 258 -6.07 -8.16 -41.31
N ASP A 259 -5.74 -9.44 -41.09
CA ASP A 259 -4.93 -9.90 -39.98
C ASP A 259 -3.46 -10.09 -40.35
N LEU A 260 -3.12 -10.22 -41.63
CA LEU A 260 -1.73 -10.35 -42.09
C LEU A 260 -1.58 -9.95 -43.55
N VAL A 261 -0.46 -9.31 -43.91
CA VAL A 261 -0.12 -8.97 -45.29
C VAL A 261 1.14 -9.72 -45.74
N LEU A 262 1.05 -10.46 -46.84
CA LEU A 262 2.18 -10.98 -47.60
C LEU A 262 2.48 -10.01 -48.74
N LEU A 263 3.64 -9.36 -48.73
CA LEU A 263 3.92 -8.20 -49.57
C LEU A 263 5.17 -8.40 -50.41
N ASP A 264 5.02 -8.46 -51.74
CA ASP A 264 6.17 -8.43 -52.63
C ASP A 264 6.91 -7.10 -52.56
N ILE A 265 8.24 -7.17 -52.57
CA ILE A 265 9.08 -5.98 -52.50
C ILE A 265 9.13 -5.27 -53.87
N MET A 266 9.25 -6.05 -54.94
CA MET A 266 9.59 -5.57 -56.27
C MET A 266 8.35 -5.39 -57.16
N MET A 267 7.55 -4.37 -56.85
CA MET A 267 6.34 -4.05 -57.62
C MET A 267 6.46 -2.72 -58.40
N PRO A 268 5.81 -2.58 -59.58
CA PRO A 268 5.77 -1.33 -60.34
C PRO A 268 5.02 -0.21 -59.61
N ARG A 269 5.45 1.05 -59.87
CA ARG A 269 4.91 2.30 -59.30
C ARG A 269 5.14 2.46 -57.79
N LEU A 270 4.58 1.57 -56.97
CA LEU A 270 4.72 1.57 -55.52
C LEU A 270 5.41 0.29 -55.07
N SER A 271 6.63 0.42 -54.55
CA SER A 271 7.38 -0.72 -54.02
C SER A 271 6.75 -1.27 -52.73
N GLY A 272 7.08 -2.51 -52.37
CA GLY A 272 6.64 -3.10 -51.11
C GLY A 272 7.09 -2.29 -49.89
N TYR A 273 8.31 -1.74 -49.90
CA TYR A 273 8.79 -0.90 -48.78
C TYR A 273 7.98 0.39 -48.62
N GLU A 274 7.68 1.09 -49.72
CA GLU A 274 6.88 2.32 -49.67
C GLU A 274 5.42 2.01 -49.26
N THR A 275 4.90 0.87 -49.71
CA THR A 275 3.59 0.36 -49.29
C THR A 275 3.54 0.10 -47.79
N CYS A 276 4.52 -0.63 -47.25
CA CYS A 276 4.65 -0.90 -45.81
C CYS A 276 4.76 0.40 -45.01
N LYS A 277 5.60 1.34 -45.46
CA LYS A 277 5.77 2.64 -44.80
C LYS A 277 4.46 3.42 -44.69
N ARG A 278 3.61 3.39 -45.73
CA ARG A 278 2.28 4.03 -45.68
C ARG A 278 1.34 3.30 -44.73
N LEU A 279 1.30 1.97 -44.78
CA LEU A 279 0.48 1.18 -43.85
C LEU A 279 0.89 1.44 -42.39
N ARG A 280 2.19 1.59 -42.11
CA ARG A 280 2.72 1.88 -40.76
C ARG A 280 2.37 3.26 -40.21
N MET A 281 1.91 4.20 -41.05
CA MET A 281 1.39 5.49 -40.56
C MET A 281 0.06 5.33 -39.81
N ALA A 282 -0.70 4.27 -40.11
CA ALA A 282 -2.01 4.01 -39.50
C ALA A 282 -2.04 2.73 -38.64
N TYR A 283 -1.25 1.70 -38.99
CA TYR A 283 -1.30 0.39 -38.37
C TYR A 283 0.06 -0.01 -37.77
N PRO A 284 0.18 -0.06 -36.44
CA PRO A 284 1.36 -0.57 -35.75
C PRO A 284 1.72 -2.01 -36.14
N THR A 285 2.97 -2.40 -35.91
CA THR A 285 3.51 -3.73 -36.25
C THR A 285 2.78 -4.89 -35.56
N HIS A 286 2.27 -4.67 -34.35
CA HIS A 286 1.54 -5.68 -33.56
C HIS A 286 0.05 -5.75 -33.90
N GLU A 287 -0.50 -4.77 -34.63
CA GLU A 287 -1.90 -4.76 -35.08
C GLU A 287 -2.04 -5.29 -36.51
N LEU A 288 -1.05 -5.04 -37.38
CA LEU A 288 -1.02 -5.54 -38.75
C LEU A 288 0.37 -6.08 -39.11
N PRO A 289 0.60 -7.40 -38.92
CA PRO A 289 1.80 -8.08 -39.37
C PRO A 289 2.00 -8.00 -40.89
N ILE A 290 3.19 -7.57 -41.32
CA ILE A 290 3.58 -7.54 -42.74
C ILE A 290 4.81 -8.43 -42.93
N ILE A 291 4.69 -9.45 -43.78
CA ILE A 291 5.80 -10.35 -44.18
C ILE A 291 6.18 -10.00 -45.62
N PHE A 292 7.42 -9.60 -45.84
CA PHE A 292 7.93 -9.29 -47.17
C PHE A 292 8.26 -10.54 -47.98
N LEU A 293 8.03 -10.52 -49.29
CA LEU A 293 8.48 -11.55 -50.23
C LEU A 293 9.65 -10.99 -51.05
N THR A 294 10.81 -11.66 -51.04
CA THR A 294 12.06 -11.14 -51.61
C THR A 294 12.78 -12.16 -52.49
N ALA A 295 13.44 -11.75 -53.57
CA ALA A 295 14.10 -12.65 -54.53
C ALA A 295 15.55 -13.10 -54.18
N ARG A 296 16.07 -12.76 -52.98
CA ARG A 296 17.49 -12.92 -52.55
C ARG A 296 18.49 -12.09 -53.38
N ASN A 297 19.26 -11.19 -52.74
CA ASN A 297 20.73 -11.01 -52.93
C ASN A 297 21.40 -9.76 -52.29
N GLN A 298 20.78 -9.01 -51.38
CA GLN A 298 21.56 -8.02 -50.61
C GLN A 298 21.20 -8.07 -49.12
N THR A 299 22.21 -8.21 -48.26
CA THR A 299 22.11 -7.96 -46.80
C THR A 299 21.49 -6.60 -46.47
N ASN A 300 21.53 -5.65 -47.41
CA ASN A 300 20.87 -4.34 -47.34
C ASN A 300 19.33 -4.39 -47.40
N ASP A 301 18.75 -5.38 -48.09
CA ASP A 301 17.29 -5.48 -48.25
C ASP A 301 16.61 -5.92 -46.94
N MET A 302 17.24 -6.84 -46.20
CA MET A 302 16.70 -7.31 -44.91
C MET A 302 16.73 -6.21 -43.85
N VAL A 303 17.81 -5.41 -43.81
CA VAL A 303 17.93 -4.27 -42.88
C VAL A 303 16.88 -3.20 -43.22
N MET A 304 16.73 -2.83 -44.50
CA MET A 304 15.71 -1.88 -44.92
C MET A 304 14.27 -2.36 -44.63
N GLY A 305 13.99 -3.65 -44.76
CA GLY A 305 12.67 -4.23 -44.47
C GLY A 305 12.24 -4.06 -43.01
N PHE A 306 13.13 -4.29 -42.06
CA PHE A 306 12.83 -4.06 -40.65
C PHE A 306 12.77 -2.56 -40.31
N ASP A 307 13.63 -1.73 -40.91
CA ASP A 307 13.65 -0.29 -40.69
C ASP A 307 12.35 0.41 -41.14
N VAL A 308 11.69 -0.10 -42.18
CA VAL A 308 10.37 0.41 -42.62
C VAL A 308 9.18 -0.22 -41.89
N GLY A 309 9.43 -1.09 -40.91
CA GLY A 309 8.42 -1.70 -40.05
C GLY A 309 7.86 -3.05 -40.54
N GLY A 310 8.58 -3.77 -41.40
CA GLY A 310 8.24 -5.18 -41.69
C GLY A 310 8.40 -6.07 -40.46
N ASN A 311 7.52 -7.06 -40.31
CA ASN A 311 7.60 -8.02 -39.21
C ASN A 311 8.53 -9.18 -39.56
N ASP A 312 8.62 -9.53 -40.84
CA ASP A 312 9.43 -10.64 -41.30
C ASP A 312 9.63 -10.63 -42.83
N TYR A 313 10.40 -11.58 -43.36
CA TYR A 313 10.61 -11.77 -44.79
C TYR A 313 10.69 -13.26 -45.20
N LEU A 314 10.29 -13.56 -46.44
CA LEU A 314 10.36 -14.87 -47.08
C LEU A 314 11.10 -14.75 -48.41
N THR A 315 12.05 -15.67 -48.65
CA THR A 315 12.82 -15.67 -49.89
C THR A 315 12.10 -16.48 -50.99
N LYS A 316 12.06 -15.94 -52.21
CA LYS A 316 11.59 -16.63 -53.42
C LYS A 316 12.74 -17.52 -53.96
N PRO A 317 12.49 -18.76 -54.42
CA PRO A 317 11.18 -19.43 -54.50
C PRO A 317 10.64 -19.80 -53.11
N ILE A 318 9.32 -19.59 -52.91
CA ILE A 318 8.68 -19.72 -51.60
C ILE A 318 8.34 -21.19 -51.34
N GLU A 319 8.87 -21.74 -50.24
CA GLU A 319 8.53 -23.07 -49.75
C GLU A 319 7.21 -23.03 -48.94
N LYS A 320 6.33 -24.01 -49.19
CA LYS A 320 4.98 -24.04 -48.62
C LYS A 320 5.01 -24.15 -47.10
N GLU A 321 5.82 -25.05 -46.57
CA GLU A 321 5.93 -25.32 -45.13
C GLU A 321 6.47 -24.10 -44.38
N GLU A 322 7.45 -23.39 -44.96
CA GLU A 322 8.02 -22.17 -44.38
C GLU A 322 7.00 -21.03 -44.35
N LEU A 323 6.28 -20.81 -45.46
CA LEU A 323 5.21 -19.81 -45.55
C LEU A 323 4.15 -20.05 -44.47
N LEU A 324 3.65 -21.28 -44.36
CA LEU A 324 2.60 -21.63 -43.41
C LEU A 324 3.08 -21.47 -41.95
N ALA A 325 4.33 -21.83 -41.65
CA ALA A 325 4.92 -21.65 -40.32
C ALA A 325 5.03 -20.17 -39.93
N ARG A 326 5.52 -19.31 -40.83
CA ARG A 326 5.64 -17.87 -40.55
C ARG A 326 4.29 -17.19 -40.41
N VAL A 327 3.35 -17.47 -41.31
CA VAL A 327 1.98 -16.97 -41.23
C VAL A 327 1.33 -17.36 -39.91
N ALA A 328 1.41 -18.64 -39.53
CA ALA A 328 0.85 -19.11 -38.26
C ALA A 328 1.48 -18.41 -37.05
N THR A 329 2.80 -18.20 -37.05
CA THR A 329 3.53 -17.54 -35.97
C THR A 329 3.07 -16.09 -35.79
N HIS A 330 2.96 -15.32 -36.87
CA HIS A 330 2.53 -13.91 -36.79
C HIS A 330 1.05 -13.75 -36.43
N LEU A 331 0.18 -14.65 -36.89
CA LEU A 331 -1.22 -14.67 -36.48
C LEU A 331 -1.38 -15.00 -34.99
N GLN A 332 -0.57 -15.92 -34.45
CA GLN A 332 -0.55 -16.22 -33.02
C GLN A 332 -0.07 -15.02 -32.19
N LEU A 333 0.95 -14.31 -32.65
CA LEU A 333 1.43 -13.08 -31.99
C LEU A 333 0.37 -11.98 -31.99
N LEU A 334 -0.37 -11.82 -33.10
CA LEU A 334 -1.47 -10.87 -33.22
C LEU A 334 -2.61 -11.21 -32.24
N ASP A 335 -3.03 -12.48 -32.20
CA ASP A 335 -4.06 -12.95 -31.26
C ASP A 335 -3.63 -12.72 -29.80
N ALA A 336 -2.35 -12.99 -29.48
CA ALA A 336 -1.79 -12.75 -28.15
C ALA A 336 -1.78 -11.26 -27.78
N SER A 337 -1.42 -10.37 -28.72
CA SER A 337 -1.46 -8.91 -28.50
C SER A 337 -2.88 -8.44 -28.23
N ARG A 338 -3.84 -8.80 -29.09
CA ARG A 338 -5.26 -8.45 -28.94
C ARG A 338 -5.83 -8.91 -27.58
N HIS A 339 -5.46 -10.12 -27.16
CA HIS A 339 -5.89 -10.65 -25.87
C HIS A 339 -5.26 -9.92 -24.68
N LEU A 340 -3.97 -9.57 -24.78
CA LEU A 340 -3.30 -8.77 -23.77
C LEU A 340 -3.94 -7.39 -23.63
N ASP A 341 -4.22 -6.70 -24.73
CA ASP A 341 -4.85 -5.38 -24.74
C ASP A 341 -6.23 -5.42 -24.08
N LYS A 342 -7.02 -6.46 -24.36
CA LYS A 342 -8.31 -6.69 -23.70
C LYS A 342 -8.14 -6.89 -22.18
N LYS A 343 -7.21 -7.74 -21.75
CA LYS A 343 -6.93 -7.97 -20.32
C LYS A 343 -6.44 -6.70 -19.62
N VAL A 344 -5.61 -5.89 -20.29
CA VAL A 344 -5.16 -4.59 -19.78
C VAL A 344 -6.34 -3.64 -19.60
N ALA A 345 -7.24 -3.56 -20.58
CA ALA A 345 -8.43 -2.71 -20.47
C ALA A 345 -9.35 -3.15 -19.32
N GLU A 346 -9.63 -4.45 -19.20
CA GLU A 346 -10.45 -5.02 -18.11
C GLU A 346 -9.82 -4.73 -16.74
N ARG A 347 -8.50 -4.98 -16.60
CA ARG A 347 -7.80 -4.77 -15.33
C ARG A 347 -7.70 -3.29 -14.96
N THR A 348 -7.52 -2.42 -15.95
CA THR A 348 -7.51 -0.96 -15.75
C THR A 348 -8.87 -0.48 -15.23
N GLN A 349 -9.97 -0.99 -15.79
CA GLN A 349 -11.31 -0.67 -15.33
C GLN A 349 -11.57 -1.16 -13.89
N GLU A 350 -11.15 -2.39 -13.56
CA GLU A 350 -11.27 -2.94 -12.21
C GLU A 350 -10.45 -2.15 -11.18
N LEU A 351 -9.22 -1.76 -11.56
CA LEU A 351 -8.35 -0.92 -10.72
C LEU A 351 -8.99 0.44 -10.45
N HIS A 352 -9.57 1.09 -11.47
CA HIS A 352 -10.30 2.35 -11.30
C HIS A 352 -11.47 2.21 -10.32
N LYS A 353 -12.26 1.14 -10.44
CA LYS A 353 -13.39 0.89 -9.53
C LYS A 353 -12.92 0.67 -8.08
N THR A 354 -11.83 -0.05 -7.90
CA THR A 354 -11.23 -0.33 -6.58
C THR A 354 -10.67 0.94 -5.95
N ASN A 355 -9.96 1.77 -6.72
CA ASN A 355 -9.41 3.04 -6.24
C ASN A 355 -10.49 4.04 -5.80
N GLU A 356 -11.59 4.16 -6.54
CA GLU A 356 -12.73 4.99 -6.10
C GLU A 356 -13.34 4.46 -4.79
N GLY A 357 -13.49 3.14 -4.66
CA GLY A 357 -13.95 2.51 -3.42
C GLY A 357 -13.04 2.82 -2.23
N LEU A 358 -11.72 2.72 -2.42
CA LEU A 358 -10.72 3.05 -1.39
C LEU A 358 -10.80 4.52 -0.98
N ARG A 359 -10.93 5.44 -1.94
CA ARG A 359 -11.04 6.87 -1.68
C ARG A 359 -12.26 7.20 -0.81
N LEU A 360 -13.41 6.60 -1.11
CA LEU A 360 -14.63 6.77 -0.30
C LEU A 360 -14.47 6.20 1.11
N ALA A 361 -13.80 5.05 1.25
CA ALA A 361 -13.52 4.46 2.56
C ALA A 361 -12.59 5.35 3.40
N GLN A 362 -11.55 5.92 2.79
CA GLN A 362 -10.63 6.87 3.45
C GLN A 362 -11.35 8.14 3.92
N GLN A 363 -12.25 8.71 3.11
CA GLN A 363 -13.06 9.87 3.51
C GLN A 363 -13.94 9.54 4.72
N ARG A 364 -14.65 8.42 4.70
CA ARG A 364 -15.47 7.99 5.84
C ARG A 364 -14.65 7.80 7.13
N LEU A 365 -13.46 7.22 7.00
CA LEU A 365 -12.57 7.02 8.14
C LEU A 365 -12.06 8.35 8.69
N HIS A 366 -11.73 9.31 7.81
CA HIS A 366 -11.34 10.65 8.22
C HIS A 366 -12.47 11.38 8.96
N ASP A 367 -13.70 11.34 8.43
CA ASP A 367 -14.88 11.94 9.08
C ASP A 367 -15.17 11.31 10.44
N ALA A 368 -15.02 9.99 10.55
CA ALA A 368 -15.19 9.27 11.82
C ALA A 368 -14.09 9.68 12.84
N TYR A 369 -12.85 9.84 12.38
CA TYR A 369 -11.75 10.30 13.21
C TYR A 369 -12.01 11.71 13.75
N LEU A 370 -12.43 12.64 12.89
CA LEU A 370 -12.76 14.01 13.31
C LEU A 370 -13.86 14.05 14.38
N LYS A 371 -14.91 13.24 14.23
CA LYS A 371 -15.99 13.13 15.23
C LYS A 371 -15.51 12.59 16.57
N ILE A 372 -14.64 11.57 16.55
CA ILE A 372 -14.05 11.03 17.78
C ILE A 372 -13.15 12.07 18.45
N GLU A 373 -12.38 12.80 17.65
CA GLU A 373 -11.50 13.86 18.15
C GLU A 373 -12.32 14.99 18.79
N GLU A 374 -13.37 15.48 18.13
CA GLU A 374 -14.26 16.52 18.65
C GLU A 374 -14.94 16.10 19.98
N ALA A 375 -15.44 14.87 20.04
CA ALA A 375 -16.00 14.30 21.26
C ALA A 375 -14.95 14.15 22.38
N SER A 376 -13.67 13.93 22.04
CA SER A 376 -12.60 13.88 23.03
C SER A 376 -12.16 15.26 23.54
N LEU A 377 -12.52 16.35 22.86
CA LEU A 377 -12.10 17.72 23.18
C LEU A 377 -13.20 18.55 23.86
N THR A 378 -14.39 17.98 24.02
CA THR A 378 -15.54 18.61 24.69
C THR A 378 -15.87 17.93 26.02
N ASP A 379 -16.56 18.64 26.91
CA ASP A 379 -17.14 18.13 28.15
C ASP A 379 -18.55 17.60 27.87
N HIS A 380 -18.85 16.38 28.32
CA HIS A 380 -20.11 15.70 28.02
C HIS A 380 -21.35 16.38 28.61
N LEU A 381 -21.22 17.11 29.72
CA LEU A 381 -22.36 17.75 30.37
C LEU A 381 -22.65 19.11 29.75
N THR A 382 -21.64 19.98 29.68
CA THR A 382 -21.85 21.38 29.31
C THR A 382 -21.73 21.63 27.81
N GLY A 383 -21.14 20.71 27.05
CA GLY A 383 -20.80 20.87 25.63
C GLY A 383 -19.61 21.79 25.37
N LEU A 384 -19.06 22.43 26.42
CA LEU A 384 -17.90 23.30 26.31
C LEU A 384 -16.64 22.50 26.01
N HIS A 385 -15.57 23.19 25.65
CA HIS A 385 -14.25 22.58 25.57
C HIS A 385 -13.80 22.04 26.93
N ASN A 386 -13.05 20.94 26.91
CA ASN A 386 -12.44 20.35 28.10
C ASN A 386 -10.96 20.76 28.26
N ARG A 387 -10.32 20.37 29.36
CA ARG A 387 -8.90 20.71 29.63
C ARG A 387 -7.96 20.31 28.48
N ARG A 388 -8.23 19.17 27.82
CA ARG A 388 -7.40 18.65 26.72
C ARG A 388 -7.43 19.57 25.50
N PHE A 389 -8.58 20.18 25.20
CA PHE A 389 -8.68 21.21 24.16
C PHE A 389 -7.74 22.38 24.44
N LEU A 390 -7.74 22.90 25.67
CA LEU A 390 -6.88 24.04 26.01
C LEU A 390 -5.41 23.69 25.80
N THR A 391 -4.94 22.57 26.36
CA THR A 391 -3.54 22.15 26.22
C THR A 391 -3.11 22.01 24.76
N LYS A 392 -4.03 21.64 23.87
CA LYS A 392 -3.75 21.51 22.42
C LYS A 392 -3.79 22.86 21.70
N SER A 393 -4.78 23.70 21.98
CA SER A 393 -5.06 24.93 21.24
C SER A 393 -4.21 26.12 21.71
N ILE A 394 -3.90 26.21 23.01
CA ILE A 394 -3.24 27.37 23.61
C ILE A 394 -1.78 27.54 23.16
N ILE A 395 -1.11 26.45 22.78
CA ILE A 395 0.31 26.47 22.39
C ILE A 395 0.55 27.43 21.23
N SER A 396 -0.34 27.42 20.22
CA SER A 396 -0.22 28.31 19.07
C SER A 396 -0.40 29.78 19.45
N ASP A 397 -1.30 30.07 20.39
CA ASP A 397 -1.54 31.44 20.85
C ASP A 397 -0.36 31.96 21.69
N ILE A 398 0.14 31.15 22.62
CA ILE A 398 1.32 31.49 23.42
C ILE A 398 2.51 31.80 22.51
N ALA A 399 2.74 30.98 21.48
CA ALA A 399 3.81 31.21 20.52
C ALA A 399 3.67 32.54 19.74
N LEU A 400 2.42 32.96 19.44
CA LEU A 400 2.15 34.26 18.80
C LEU A 400 2.46 35.41 19.76
N VAL A 401 2.02 35.31 21.01
CA VAL A 401 2.27 36.32 22.05
C VAL A 401 3.78 36.45 22.31
N ASP A 402 4.47 35.34 22.54
CA ASP A 402 5.91 35.32 22.81
C ASP A 402 6.70 35.98 21.67
N ARG A 403 6.35 35.68 20.41
CA ARG A 403 6.98 36.30 19.25
C ARG A 403 6.74 37.81 19.22
N SER A 404 5.49 38.25 19.43
CA SER A 404 5.14 39.68 19.44
C SER A 404 5.93 40.46 20.50
N TYR A 405 6.08 39.88 21.70
CA TYR A 405 6.87 40.45 22.78
C TYR A 405 8.38 40.44 22.49
N GLN A 406 8.92 39.37 21.90
CA GLN A 406 10.33 39.31 21.48
C GLN A 406 10.65 40.37 20.42
N ASP A 407 9.81 40.50 19.39
CA ASP A 407 9.99 41.48 18.31
C ASP A 407 9.91 42.92 18.84
N GLY A 408 8.98 43.19 19.76
CA GLY A 408 8.83 44.49 20.41
C GLY A 408 10.05 44.89 21.25
N LEU A 409 10.59 43.96 22.03
CA LEU A 409 11.80 44.17 22.85
C LEU A 409 13.04 44.43 21.99
N GLN A 410 13.22 43.72 20.88
CA GLN A 410 14.33 43.96 19.93
C GLN A 410 14.22 45.33 19.25
N SER A 411 13.00 45.78 18.96
CA SER A 411 12.72 47.04 18.28
C SER A 411 12.72 48.27 19.20
N HIS A 412 13.12 48.14 20.48
CA HIS A 412 13.09 49.20 21.51
C HIS A 412 11.72 49.88 21.66
N LYS A 413 10.64 49.18 21.31
CA LYS A 413 9.27 49.65 21.58
C LYS A 413 8.99 49.46 23.07
N THR A 414 8.31 50.42 23.70
CA THR A 414 7.81 50.21 25.07
C THR A 414 6.85 49.01 25.08
N PRO A 415 6.78 48.19 26.14
CA PRO A 415 5.80 47.10 26.24
C PRO A 415 4.35 47.57 26.06
N MET A 416 4.06 48.83 26.42
CA MET A 416 2.78 49.51 26.14
C MET A 416 2.45 49.67 24.64
N ALA A 417 3.43 49.58 23.73
CA ALA A 417 3.22 49.62 22.28
C ALA A 417 2.92 48.24 21.67
N ILE A 418 2.87 47.19 22.49
CA ILE A 418 2.45 45.82 22.16
C ILE A 418 1.00 45.61 22.69
N ALA A 419 0.16 46.64 22.55
CA ALA A 419 -1.21 46.62 23.02
C ALA A 419 -2.03 45.54 22.28
N ASP A 420 -2.99 44.95 22.98
CA ASP A 420 -3.98 43.98 22.47
C ASP A 420 -3.45 42.60 22.05
N GLN A 421 -2.26 42.20 22.52
CA GLN A 421 -1.69 40.88 22.20
C GLN A 421 -1.66 39.92 23.39
N ASP A 422 -2.18 40.31 24.55
CA ASP A 422 -2.11 39.48 25.75
C ASP A 422 -3.20 38.40 25.76
N ILE A 423 -2.93 37.36 26.54
CA ILE A 423 -3.89 36.31 26.86
C ILE A 423 -4.21 36.43 28.34
N VAL A 424 -5.48 36.53 28.71
CA VAL A 424 -5.89 36.55 30.12
C VAL A 424 -6.62 35.27 30.47
N PHE A 425 -6.13 34.61 31.52
CA PHE A 425 -6.73 33.42 32.10
C PHE A 425 -7.60 33.83 33.28
N ALA A 426 -8.90 33.56 33.20
CA ALA A 426 -9.87 33.84 34.25
C ALA A 426 -10.55 32.55 34.72
N VAL A 427 -10.29 32.17 35.97
CA VAL A 427 -10.91 31.02 36.63
C VAL A 427 -12.18 31.49 37.34
N LEU A 428 -13.31 30.91 36.96
CA LEU A 428 -14.63 31.18 37.50
C LEU A 428 -15.13 29.98 38.28
N ASP A 429 -15.69 30.22 39.46
CA ASP A 429 -16.33 29.20 40.29
C ASP A 429 -17.72 29.66 40.74
N VAL A 430 -18.67 28.73 40.71
CA VAL A 430 -20.05 28.99 41.14
C VAL A 430 -20.13 29.01 42.66
N ASP A 431 -20.55 30.14 43.22
CA ASP A 431 -20.59 30.32 44.66
C ASP A 431 -21.61 29.39 45.31
N LEU A 432 -21.16 28.67 46.36
CA LEU A 432 -21.99 27.76 47.14
C LEU A 432 -22.67 26.68 46.28
N PHE A 433 -21.99 26.20 45.24
CA PHE A 433 -22.51 25.15 44.36
C PHE A 433 -22.87 23.86 45.11
N LYS A 434 -22.05 23.47 46.08
CA LYS A 434 -22.31 22.32 46.94
C LYS A 434 -23.68 22.38 47.62
N ASP A 435 -24.08 23.55 48.13
CA ASP A 435 -25.38 23.74 48.79
C ASP A 435 -26.55 23.46 47.83
N ILE A 436 -26.36 23.68 46.52
CA ILE A 436 -27.37 23.39 45.50
C ILE A 436 -27.52 21.87 45.34
N ASN A 437 -26.41 21.15 45.23
CA ASN A 437 -26.43 19.69 45.14
C ASN A 437 -27.01 19.06 46.41
N ASP A 438 -26.62 19.56 47.57
CA ASP A 438 -27.07 19.04 48.86
C ASP A 438 -28.58 19.33 49.08
N THR A 439 -29.10 20.45 48.56
CA THR A 439 -30.51 20.85 48.74
C THR A 439 -31.44 20.31 47.65
N TYR A 440 -30.99 20.28 46.39
CA TYR A 440 -31.83 20.03 45.22
C TYR A 440 -31.40 18.79 44.40
N GLY A 441 -30.29 18.15 44.77
CA GLY A 441 -29.73 16.97 44.11
C GLY A 441 -28.81 17.31 42.94
N HIS A 442 -27.99 16.34 42.53
CA HIS A 442 -27.00 16.51 41.47
C HIS A 442 -27.60 16.91 40.11
N ALA A 443 -28.78 16.39 39.75
CA ALA A 443 -29.45 16.75 38.51
C ALA A 443 -29.84 18.24 38.43
N ALA A 444 -30.08 18.88 39.58
CA ALA A 444 -30.32 20.32 39.65
C ALA A 444 -29.02 21.11 39.43
N GLY A 445 -27.91 20.66 40.02
CA GLY A 445 -26.58 21.21 39.77
C GLY A 445 -26.17 21.09 38.30
N ASP A 446 -26.39 19.93 37.68
CA ASP A 446 -26.08 19.68 36.27
C ASP A 446 -26.81 20.65 35.34
N LYS A 447 -28.12 20.86 35.55
CA LYS A 447 -28.91 21.85 34.80
C LYS A 447 -28.42 23.27 34.96
N LEU A 448 -27.94 23.63 36.15
CA LEU A 448 -27.35 24.94 36.38
C LEU A 448 -26.06 25.10 35.56
N LEU A 449 -25.18 24.09 35.57
CA LEU A 449 -23.93 24.11 34.81
C LEU A 449 -24.16 24.18 33.30
N GLU A 450 -25.17 23.48 32.77
CA GLU A 450 -25.59 23.56 31.36
C GLU A 450 -26.12 24.96 30.98
N GLN A 451 -26.84 25.63 31.87
CA GLN A 451 -27.33 26.99 31.62
C GLN A 451 -26.20 28.01 31.75
N LEU A 452 -25.31 27.81 32.72
CA LEU A 452 -24.13 28.64 32.91
C LEU A 452 -23.21 28.57 31.70
N SER A 453 -22.97 27.40 31.12
CA SER A 453 -22.14 27.30 29.91
C SER A 453 -22.68 28.15 28.76
N ARG A 454 -23.98 28.04 28.47
CA ARG A 454 -24.65 28.86 27.44
C ARG A 454 -24.61 30.34 27.76
N LEU A 455 -24.65 30.70 29.05
CA LEU A 455 -24.55 32.09 29.49
C LEU A 455 -23.14 32.63 29.26
N LEU A 456 -22.11 31.84 29.56
CA LEU A 456 -20.71 32.22 29.33
C LEU A 456 -20.41 32.40 27.84
N GLU A 457 -20.81 31.45 26.99
CA GLU A 457 -20.63 31.54 25.53
C GLU A 457 -21.24 32.82 24.95
N LYS A 458 -22.43 33.22 25.41
CA LYS A 458 -23.11 34.45 24.95
C LYS A 458 -22.40 35.74 25.36
N ASN A 459 -21.59 35.71 26.42
CA ASN A 459 -20.92 36.90 26.95
C ASN A 459 -19.50 37.11 26.42
N LEU A 460 -19.01 36.18 25.59
CA LEU A 460 -17.64 36.10 25.10
C LEU A 460 -17.58 36.23 23.57
N ARG A 461 -16.39 36.55 23.05
CA ARG A 461 -16.14 36.63 21.61
C ARG A 461 -15.94 35.22 21.05
N ASP A 462 -16.24 35.00 19.78
CA ASP A 462 -15.97 33.73 19.09
C ASP A 462 -14.49 33.31 19.13
N SER A 463 -13.59 34.28 19.31
CA SER A 463 -12.16 34.05 19.44
C SER A 463 -11.73 33.62 20.85
N ASP A 464 -12.54 33.84 21.88
CA ASP A 464 -12.22 33.50 23.27
C ASP A 464 -12.53 32.02 23.56
N TYR A 465 -11.83 31.43 24.52
CA TYR A 465 -12.12 30.04 24.93
C TYR A 465 -12.89 29.99 26.24
N VAL A 466 -13.85 29.07 26.31
CA VAL A 466 -14.50 28.65 27.56
C VAL A 466 -14.27 27.17 27.74
N ILE A 467 -13.64 26.83 28.86
CA ILE A 467 -13.28 25.47 29.20
C ILE A 467 -13.99 25.11 30.49
N ARG A 468 -14.67 23.97 30.54
CA ARG A 468 -15.06 23.40 31.84
C ARG A 468 -13.79 22.88 32.50
N TRP A 469 -13.31 23.61 33.50
CA TRP A 469 -12.09 23.26 34.20
C TRP A 469 -12.35 22.04 35.07
N GLY A 470 -13.44 21.94 35.81
CA GLY A 470 -13.80 20.69 36.49
C GLY A 470 -14.84 20.92 37.57
N GLY A 471 -15.77 19.96 37.75
CA GLY A 471 -16.90 20.16 38.66
C GLY A 471 -17.70 21.41 38.27
N GLU A 472 -17.69 22.40 39.16
CA GLU A 472 -18.28 23.73 39.06
C GLU A 472 -17.33 24.85 38.57
N GLU A 473 -16.08 24.52 38.25
CA GLU A 473 -15.06 25.48 37.80
C GLU A 473 -15.01 25.60 36.27
N PHE A 474 -14.89 26.83 35.80
CA PHE A 474 -14.75 27.19 34.39
C PHE A 474 -13.50 28.05 34.20
N LEU A 475 -12.71 27.75 33.19
CA LEU A 475 -11.59 28.58 32.77
C LEU A 475 -11.97 29.32 31.49
N ILE A 476 -11.90 30.64 31.55
CA ILE A 476 -12.12 31.53 30.41
C ILE A 476 -10.76 32.05 29.97
N VAL A 477 -10.49 31.96 28.67
CA VAL A 477 -9.26 32.47 28.07
C VAL A 477 -9.63 33.61 27.13
N PHE A 478 -9.40 34.84 27.58
CA PHE A 478 -9.52 36.02 26.73
C PHE A 478 -8.29 36.09 25.83
N ARG A 479 -8.50 36.00 24.52
CA ARG A 479 -7.41 35.96 23.54
C ARG A 479 -7.21 37.34 22.92
N LEU A 480 -5.94 37.72 22.73
CA LEU A 480 -5.52 38.94 22.05
C LEU A 480 -6.30 40.16 22.57
N CYS A 481 -6.13 40.46 23.85
CA CYS A 481 -6.82 41.55 24.53
C CYS A 481 -5.86 42.48 25.27
N SER A 482 -6.28 43.72 25.51
CA SER A 482 -5.60 44.62 26.43
C SER A 482 -5.94 44.28 27.88
N ARG A 483 -4.94 44.33 28.77
CA ARG A 483 -5.11 44.12 30.22
C ARG A 483 -6.12 45.07 30.84
N ASP A 484 -6.21 46.29 30.33
CA ASP A 484 -7.02 47.36 30.92
C ASP A 484 -8.52 47.07 30.76
N SER A 485 -8.91 46.44 29.64
CA SER A 485 -10.32 46.16 29.34
C SER A 485 -10.84 44.87 29.98
N VAL A 486 -9.96 43.97 30.43
CA VAL A 486 -10.39 42.65 30.94
C VAL A 486 -11.19 42.76 32.24
N SER A 487 -10.88 43.72 33.10
CA SER A 487 -11.62 43.92 34.35
C SER A 487 -13.11 44.22 34.09
N GLU A 488 -13.41 45.01 33.04
CA GLU A 488 -14.79 45.29 32.62
C GLU A 488 -15.47 44.06 32.01
N MET A 489 -14.74 43.26 31.24
CA MET A 489 -15.26 42.02 30.66
C MET A 489 -15.60 40.98 31.73
N VAL A 490 -14.71 40.80 32.71
CA VAL A 490 -14.91 39.89 33.84
C VAL A 490 -16.07 40.35 34.72
N GLU A 491 -16.18 41.65 34.99
CA GLU A 491 -17.30 42.21 35.76
C GLU A 491 -18.64 42.00 35.05
N ARG A 492 -18.69 42.18 33.72
CA ARG A 492 -19.90 41.91 32.92
C ARG A 492 -20.34 40.45 33.04
N ILE A 493 -19.40 39.51 32.96
CA ILE A 493 -19.70 38.08 33.11
C ILE A 493 -20.25 37.80 34.52
N ARG A 494 -19.59 38.29 35.56
CA ARG A 494 -20.02 38.12 36.95
C ARG A 494 -21.44 38.66 37.19
N GLN A 495 -21.72 39.87 36.70
CA GLN A 495 -23.05 40.47 36.79
C GLN A 495 -24.10 39.66 36.03
N SER A 496 -23.76 39.19 34.83
CA SER A 496 -24.66 38.35 34.02
C SER A 496 -25.03 37.07 34.77
N VAL A 497 -24.06 36.38 35.38
CA VAL A 497 -24.31 35.19 36.20
C VAL A 497 -25.18 35.51 37.41
N ALA A 498 -24.84 36.55 38.18
CA ALA A 498 -25.59 36.92 39.39
C ALA A 498 -27.04 37.33 39.12
N GLN A 499 -27.31 37.95 37.97
CA GLN A 499 -28.66 38.38 37.56
C GLN A 499 -29.45 37.24 36.90
N TYR A 500 -28.79 36.20 36.42
CA TYR A 500 -29.45 35.08 35.74
C TYR A 500 -30.30 34.27 36.72
N SER A 501 -31.48 33.86 36.25
CA SER A 501 -32.38 32.97 36.99
C SER A 501 -32.26 31.57 36.41
N PHE A 502 -31.67 30.65 37.16
CA PHE A 502 -31.40 29.28 36.73
C PHE A 502 -32.59 28.38 36.99
N ASP A 503 -33.09 27.70 35.95
CA ASP A 503 -34.11 26.66 36.10
C ASP A 503 -33.46 25.33 36.52
N ILE A 504 -33.70 24.91 37.76
CA ILE A 504 -33.17 23.64 38.29
C ILE A 504 -34.14 22.47 38.12
N GLY A 505 -35.25 22.68 37.40
CA GLY A 505 -36.29 21.70 37.14
C GLY A 505 -37.50 21.81 38.07
N ASN A 506 -38.59 21.17 37.67
CA ASN A 506 -39.89 21.20 38.36
C ASN A 506 -40.43 22.63 38.57
N GLY A 507 -40.12 23.55 37.64
CA GLY A 507 -40.55 24.95 37.70
C GLY A 507 -39.87 25.78 38.79
N ARG A 508 -38.76 25.30 39.38
CA ARG A 508 -38.03 26.01 40.42
C ARG A 508 -36.90 26.84 39.80
N MET A 509 -36.92 28.13 40.08
CA MET A 509 -35.89 29.08 39.66
C MET A 509 -35.02 29.48 40.86
N ILE A 510 -33.70 29.50 40.67
CA ILE A 510 -32.75 29.97 41.70
C ILE A 510 -31.79 31.02 41.14
N HIS A 511 -31.27 31.87 42.01
CA HIS A 511 -30.20 32.80 41.71
C HIS A 511 -28.90 32.36 42.38
N ARG A 512 -27.79 32.43 41.64
CA ARG A 512 -26.46 32.13 42.14
C ARG A 512 -25.45 33.09 41.54
N SER A 513 -24.46 33.45 42.36
CA SER A 513 -23.32 34.26 41.94
C SER A 513 -22.13 33.37 41.57
N CYS A 514 -21.09 34.02 41.04
CA CYS A 514 -19.79 33.40 40.86
C CYS A 514 -18.69 34.31 41.41
N SER A 515 -17.59 33.68 41.80
CA SER A 515 -16.33 34.35 42.10
C SER A 515 -15.36 34.12 40.95
N ILE A 516 -14.55 35.14 40.60
CA ILE A 516 -13.63 35.06 39.46
C ILE A 516 -12.23 35.52 39.86
N GLY A 517 -11.21 34.71 39.61
CA GLY A 517 -9.81 35.09 39.71
C GLY A 517 -9.18 35.16 38.33
N PHE A 518 -8.36 36.17 38.05
CA PHE A 518 -7.67 36.23 36.75
C PHE A 518 -6.25 36.78 36.81
N ALA A 519 -5.46 36.41 35.80
CA ALA A 519 -4.09 36.85 35.61
C ALA A 519 -3.73 36.85 34.11
N ALA A 520 -2.84 37.76 33.70
CA ALA A 520 -2.46 37.95 32.30
C ALA A 520 -1.14 37.25 31.95
N TYR A 521 -1.10 36.65 30.76
CA TYR A 521 0.10 36.17 30.09
C TYR A 521 0.48 37.14 28.95
N PRO A 522 1.76 37.55 28.86
CA PRO A 522 2.87 37.13 29.72
C PRO A 522 2.80 37.79 31.10
N PHE A 523 3.08 37.07 32.19
CA PHE A 523 2.94 37.67 33.53
C PHE A 523 3.92 38.84 33.74
N TYR A 524 5.13 38.70 33.20
CA TYR A 524 6.15 39.74 33.17
C TYR A 524 6.37 40.24 31.73
N PRO A 525 5.84 41.42 31.35
CA PRO A 525 5.95 41.96 29.99
C PRO A 525 7.38 42.07 29.43
N HIS A 526 8.38 42.31 30.29
CA HIS A 526 9.78 42.43 29.87
C HIS A 526 10.54 41.09 29.86
N GLN A 527 9.96 40.03 30.43
CA GLN A 527 10.51 38.68 30.48
C GLN A 527 9.37 37.68 30.26
N PRO A 528 8.78 37.62 29.05
CA PRO A 528 7.56 36.85 28.80
C PRO A 528 7.70 35.37 29.14
N ALA A 529 8.89 34.80 28.93
CA ALA A 529 9.21 33.40 29.20
C ALA A 529 9.46 33.06 30.69
N ALA A 530 9.35 34.02 31.61
CA ALA A 530 9.68 33.78 33.02
C ALA A 530 8.60 33.01 33.79
N LEU A 531 7.33 33.10 33.38
CA LEU A 531 6.26 32.19 33.83
C LEU A 531 5.68 31.47 32.62
N THR A 532 5.41 30.18 32.76
CA THR A 532 4.60 29.44 31.77
C THR A 532 3.13 29.81 31.92
N TRP A 533 2.32 29.56 30.88
CA TRP A 533 0.88 29.85 30.94
C TRP A 533 0.17 29.05 32.04
N GLU A 534 0.62 27.82 32.34
CA GLU A 534 0.10 27.01 33.45
C GLU A 534 0.32 27.72 34.79
N GLN A 535 1.52 28.28 35.01
CA GLN A 535 1.84 29.03 36.22
C GLN A 535 1.03 30.34 36.33
N VAL A 536 0.64 30.92 35.19
CA VAL A 536 -0.30 32.06 35.17
C VAL A 536 -1.71 31.62 35.54
N VAL A 537 -2.16 30.44 35.10
CA VAL A 537 -3.44 29.87 35.55
C VAL A 537 -3.42 29.59 37.05
N ASP A 538 -2.33 29.07 37.61
CA ASP A 538 -2.17 28.91 39.07
C ASP A 538 -2.27 30.25 39.81
N THR A 539 -1.77 31.33 39.19
CA THR A 539 -1.88 32.68 39.75
C THR A 539 -3.33 33.18 39.72
N ALA A 540 -4.07 32.90 38.64
CA ALA A 540 -5.50 33.19 38.54
C ALA A 540 -6.32 32.39 39.56
N ASP A 541 -5.97 31.14 39.83
CA ASP A 541 -6.61 30.31 40.86
C ASP A 541 -6.39 30.87 42.27
N ARG A 542 -5.19 31.35 42.58
CA ARG A 542 -4.92 32.07 43.84
C ARG A 542 -5.75 33.36 43.95
N ALA A 543 -5.94 34.08 42.85
CA ALA A 543 -6.84 35.23 42.83
C ALA A 543 -8.29 34.83 43.11
N LEU A 544 -8.76 33.70 42.57
CA LEU A 544 -10.08 33.15 42.82
C LEU A 544 -10.27 32.80 44.29
N TYR A 545 -9.26 32.21 44.92
CA TYR A 545 -9.27 31.94 46.36
C TYR A 545 -9.46 33.23 47.19
N ILE A 546 -8.76 34.31 46.85
CA ILE A 546 -8.92 35.62 47.50
C ILE A 546 -10.35 36.15 47.30
N ALA A 547 -10.91 36.02 46.08
CA ALA A 547 -12.28 36.43 45.79
C ALA A 547 -13.30 35.67 46.66
N LYS A 548 -13.16 34.33 46.76
CA LYS A 548 -14.04 33.47 47.59
C LYS A 548 -13.99 33.87 49.06
N ARG A 549 -12.82 34.25 49.59
CA ARG A 549 -12.64 34.67 50.98
C ARG A 549 -13.06 36.10 51.27
N SER A 550 -13.09 36.96 50.26
CA SER A 550 -13.48 38.37 50.37
C SER A 550 -15.01 38.58 50.26
N GLY A 551 -15.79 37.55 50.59
CA GLY A 551 -17.26 37.62 50.60
C GLY A 551 -17.96 37.04 49.37
N ARG A 552 -17.22 36.45 48.42
CA ARG A 552 -17.75 35.89 47.15
C ARG A 552 -18.43 36.94 46.26
N ASN A 553 -18.98 36.52 45.13
CA ASN A 553 -19.65 37.39 44.16
C ASN A 553 -18.80 38.60 43.74
N CYS A 554 -17.49 38.39 43.59
CA CYS A 554 -16.53 39.43 43.23
C CYS A 554 -15.45 38.84 42.32
N TRP A 555 -14.64 39.72 41.72
CA TRP A 555 -13.45 39.31 41.00
C TRP A 555 -12.19 39.87 41.62
N VAL A 556 -11.07 39.16 41.44
CA VAL A 556 -9.73 39.57 41.87
C VAL A 556 -8.75 39.33 40.72
N ASN A 557 -7.88 40.30 40.50
CA ASN A 557 -6.77 40.23 39.56
C ASN A 557 -5.45 40.29 40.33
N ILE A 558 -4.48 39.49 39.92
CA ILE A 558 -3.10 39.59 40.39
C ILE A 558 -2.23 39.97 39.20
N SER A 559 -1.59 41.14 39.26
CA SER A 559 -0.69 41.65 38.22
C SER A 559 0.65 42.10 38.80
N PHE A 560 1.66 42.22 37.95
CA PHE A 560 2.97 42.75 38.32
C PHE A 560 3.04 44.27 38.12
N THR A 561 3.63 45.00 39.08
CA THR A 561 3.76 46.47 39.05
C THR A 561 5.18 46.99 39.19
N GLY A 562 6.20 46.13 39.19
CA GLY A 562 7.58 46.56 39.39
C GLY A 562 8.17 47.35 38.22
N ASP A 563 8.78 48.51 38.52
CA ASP A 563 9.66 49.24 37.61
C ASP A 563 10.99 48.47 37.50
N LEU A 564 11.27 47.90 36.33
CA LEU A 564 12.34 46.92 36.11
C LEU A 564 13.69 47.60 35.94
N HIS A 565 14.37 47.88 37.05
CA HIS A 565 15.80 48.17 36.97
C HIS A 565 16.74 47.27 37.76
N GLN A 566 16.34 46.51 38.78
CA GLN A 566 17.32 45.65 39.49
C GLN A 566 16.68 44.43 40.17
N THR A 567 16.58 43.29 39.46
CA THR A 567 17.02 41.93 39.89
C THR A 567 16.39 40.85 38.98
N PRO A 568 17.11 39.74 38.68
CA PRO A 568 16.49 38.57 38.07
C PRO A 568 15.50 37.95 39.06
N ILE A 569 14.26 37.76 38.62
CA ILE A 569 13.21 37.15 39.43
C ILE A 569 13.62 35.69 39.68
N ASN A 570 13.95 35.40 40.95
CA ASN A 570 14.40 34.09 41.38
C ASN A 570 13.24 33.08 41.25
N PRO A 571 13.40 31.89 40.63
CA PRO A 571 12.33 30.88 40.56
C PRO A 571 11.75 30.45 41.94
N ALA A 572 12.43 30.74 43.06
CA ALA A 572 11.89 30.60 44.42
C ALA A 572 10.74 31.58 44.78
N VAL A 573 10.49 32.60 43.95
CA VAL A 573 9.40 33.59 44.04
C VAL A 573 8.01 32.92 43.93
N GLN A 574 7.92 31.72 43.37
CA GLN A 574 6.67 30.95 43.23
C GLN A 574 6.04 30.48 44.55
N GLN A 575 6.84 30.36 45.62
CA GLN A 575 6.39 29.78 46.89
C GLN A 575 5.86 30.80 47.90
N ASN A 576 5.94 32.11 47.64
CA ASN A 576 5.59 33.10 48.67
C ASN A 576 5.01 34.41 48.10
N LEU A 577 3.77 34.32 47.60
CA LEU A 577 2.96 35.49 47.21
C LEU A 577 2.84 36.59 48.29
N PRO A 578 2.77 36.28 49.61
CA PRO A 578 2.69 37.31 50.65
C PRO A 578 3.97 38.13 50.76
N VAL A 579 5.14 37.51 50.47
CA VAL A 579 6.43 38.19 50.47
C VAL A 579 6.52 39.17 49.30
N LEU A 580 6.06 38.78 48.11
CA LEU A 580 6.05 39.67 46.93
C LEU A 580 5.04 40.80 47.05
N PHE A 581 3.91 40.54 47.70
CA PHE A 581 2.93 41.56 48.04
C PHE A 581 3.49 42.54 49.08
N ALA A 582 4.18 42.04 50.11
CA ALA A 582 4.85 42.87 51.12
C ALA A 582 6.04 43.67 50.56
N LEU A 583 6.70 43.17 49.51
CA LEU A 583 7.77 43.86 48.77
C LEU A 583 7.25 44.85 47.72
N ASN A 584 5.93 45.06 47.62
CA ASN A 584 5.29 45.97 46.67
C ASN A 584 5.54 45.63 45.18
N GLN A 585 5.84 44.35 44.89
CA GLN A 585 6.15 43.87 43.54
C GLN A 585 4.91 43.37 42.78
N LEU A 586 3.82 43.09 43.49
CA LEU A 586 2.54 42.67 42.94
C LEU A 586 1.46 43.71 43.24
N HIS A 587 0.51 43.83 42.32
CA HIS A 587 -0.69 44.64 42.46
C HIS A 587 -1.92 43.76 42.40
N ILE A 588 -2.79 43.94 43.39
CA ILE A 588 -4.08 43.25 43.46
C ILE A 588 -5.17 44.28 43.19
N SER A 589 -5.93 44.08 42.12
CA SER A 589 -7.16 44.82 41.85
C SER A 589 -8.39 43.93 42.05
N SER A 590 -9.52 44.51 42.41
CA SER A 590 -10.75 43.78 42.69
C SER A 590 -11.99 44.65 42.49
N SER A 591 -13.15 44.03 42.32
CA SER A 591 -14.46 44.71 42.38
C SER A 591 -14.94 45.02 43.80
N VAL A 592 -14.30 44.49 44.85
CA VAL A 592 -14.62 44.84 46.24
C VAL A 592 -13.67 45.89 46.79
N ASN A 593 -14.18 46.72 47.72
CA ASN A 593 -13.38 47.72 48.41
C ASN A 593 -12.20 47.09 49.15
N ARG A 594 -11.09 47.83 49.23
CA ARG A 594 -9.82 47.37 49.82
C ARG A 594 -9.95 46.88 51.27
N ASP A 595 -10.89 47.43 52.03
CA ASP A 595 -11.14 47.05 53.43
C ASP A 595 -11.85 45.69 53.58
N LEU A 596 -12.46 45.18 52.50
CA LEU A 596 -13.15 43.88 52.46
C LEU A 596 -12.29 42.79 51.80
N LEU A 597 -11.13 43.15 51.24
CA LEU A 597 -10.20 42.20 50.63
C LEU A 597 -9.46 41.42 51.72
N VAL A 598 -9.70 40.10 51.76
CA VAL A 598 -9.02 39.19 52.69
C VAL A 598 -7.78 38.62 52.01
N VAL A 599 -6.68 39.37 52.08
CA VAL A 599 -5.34 38.93 51.63
C VAL A 599 -4.58 38.38 52.85
N ASP A 600 -4.88 37.15 53.25
CA ASP A 600 -4.19 36.55 54.40
C ASP A 600 -2.71 36.31 54.11
N ALA A 601 -1.84 36.68 55.06
CA ALA A 601 -0.40 36.42 55.02
C ALA A 601 -0.02 34.94 55.32
N LYS A 602 -0.99 34.05 55.46
CA LYS A 602 -0.78 32.59 55.64
C LYS A 602 -1.08 31.85 54.35
N ILE A 603 -0.15 31.93 53.40
CA ILE A 603 -0.06 30.99 52.29
C ILE A 603 0.92 29.89 52.74
N HIS A 604 0.44 28.97 53.56
CA HIS A 604 1.10 27.70 53.87
C HIS A 604 0.01 26.64 53.86
N ASP A 605 -0.14 25.96 52.73
CA ASP A 605 0.14 24.52 52.62
C ASP A 605 0.33 24.16 51.13
#